data_AF-A0A929N0W3-F1
#
_entry.id   AF-A0A929N0W3-F1
#
_cell.length_a   1.000
_cell.length_b   1.000
_cell.length_c   1.000
_cell.angle_alpha   90.00
_cell.angle_beta   90.00
_cell.angle_gamma   90.00
#
_symmetry.space_group_name_H-M   'P 1'
#
loop_
_entity.id
_entity.type
_entity.pdbx_description
1 polymer ?
#
loop_
_entity_poly.entity_id
_entity_poly.type
_entity_poly.pdbx_seq_one_letter_code
_entity_poly.pdbx_strand_id
1 'polypeptide(L)'
;FRSALEGVGAEVVVVAGSGASRQASVANGLRALPSLDADDVVLVHDAARPLTPPAMIRRVADAVRSGCDAVIPVVPVTDTVKVVVPLAGGLGLVERTLDRSSLAAVQTPQGFTWHTLRDAHRAGAARAADEGAAATDDAGLVEALGIAVHTVAGDPAALKITRPADLVVAEHLAARARTGGR
;
A
#
# COMPACT_ATOMS: atom_id res chain seq x y z
N PHE A 1 -7.07 12.63 16.16
CA PHE A 1 -6.36 11.37 15.88
C PHE A 1 -6.38 10.45 17.10
N ARG A 2 -5.72 10.78 18.22
CA ARG A 2 -5.73 9.90 19.41
C ARG A 2 -7.13 9.56 19.93
N SER A 3 -8.05 10.52 19.92
CA SER A 3 -9.46 10.26 20.26
C SER A 3 -10.16 9.26 19.33
N ALA A 4 -9.74 9.17 18.06
CA ALA A 4 -10.29 8.19 17.12
C ALA A 4 -9.76 6.76 17.36
N LEU A 5 -8.77 6.60 18.25
CA LEU A 5 -8.19 5.32 18.64
C LEU A 5 -8.76 4.82 19.97
N GLU A 6 -9.55 5.64 20.67
CA GLU A 6 -10.21 5.23 21.92
C GLU A 6 -11.15 4.04 21.65
N GLY A 7 -11.02 2.98 22.45
CA GLY A 7 -11.81 1.76 22.32
C GLY A 7 -11.31 0.76 21.27
N VAL A 8 -10.17 1.02 20.59
CA VAL A 8 -9.51 0.00 19.76
C VAL A 8 -8.96 -1.10 20.67
N GLY A 9 -9.42 -2.34 20.46
CA GLY A 9 -9.02 -3.52 21.24
C GLY A 9 -7.63 -4.08 20.88
N ALA A 10 -6.68 -3.20 20.55
CA ALA A 10 -5.31 -3.56 20.18
C ALA A 10 -4.33 -2.55 20.79
N GLU A 11 -3.07 -2.96 20.97
CA GLU A 11 -2.01 -2.02 21.31
C GLU A 11 -1.77 -1.05 20.16
N VAL A 12 -1.73 0.25 20.46
CA VAL A 12 -1.54 1.29 19.46
C VAL A 12 -0.39 2.21 19.88
N VAL A 13 0.67 2.20 19.09
CA VAL A 13 1.81 3.10 19.24
C VAL A 13 1.70 4.20 18.18
N VAL A 14 1.69 5.46 18.62
CA VAL A 14 1.66 6.63 17.72
C VAL A 14 3.07 7.17 17.56
N VAL A 15 3.59 7.07 16.34
CA VAL A 15 4.92 7.55 15.98
C VAL A 15 4.80 8.79 15.10
N ALA A 16 5.68 9.77 15.31
CA ALA A 16 5.76 10.92 14.42
C ALA A 16 6.19 10.49 13.01
N GLY A 17 5.45 10.94 12.00
CA GLY A 17 5.85 10.79 10.61
C GLY A 17 7.11 11.58 10.28
N SER A 18 7.61 11.39 9.07
CA SER A 18 8.73 12.15 8.51
C SER A 18 8.23 13.11 7.43
N GLY A 19 8.73 14.36 7.47
CA GLY A 19 8.50 15.33 6.39
C GLY A 19 9.29 15.02 5.12
N ALA A 20 10.25 14.08 5.16
CA ALA A 20 11.11 13.77 4.02
C ALA A 20 10.41 12.88 2.98
N SER A 21 9.75 11.80 3.41
CA SER A 21 9.07 10.87 2.51
C SER A 21 8.10 9.93 3.23
N ARG A 22 7.22 9.28 2.45
CA ARG A 22 6.37 8.16 2.93
C ARG A 22 7.23 7.04 3.51
N GLN A 23 8.27 6.62 2.79
CA GLN A 23 9.19 5.56 3.22
C GLN A 23 9.85 5.88 4.56
N ALA A 24 10.30 7.12 4.77
CA ALA A 24 10.90 7.54 6.03
C ALA A 24 9.88 7.51 7.19
N SER A 25 8.61 7.82 6.91
CA SER A 25 7.52 7.70 7.88
C SER A 25 7.25 6.24 8.26
N VAL A 26 7.21 5.34 7.28
CA VAL A 26 7.07 3.89 7.54
C VAL A 26 8.26 3.38 8.35
N ALA A 27 9.49 3.76 8.00
CA ALA A 27 10.69 3.38 8.74
C ALA A 27 10.67 3.85 10.21
N ASN A 28 10.09 5.02 10.51
CA ASN A 28 9.87 5.43 11.90
C ASN A 28 8.91 4.48 12.62
N GLY A 29 7.81 4.08 11.96
CA GLY A 29 6.86 3.10 12.48
C GLY A 29 7.51 1.74 12.75
N LEU A 30 8.28 1.21 11.80
CA LEU A 30 8.97 -0.07 11.95
C LEU A 30 9.97 -0.08 13.11
N ARG A 31 10.66 1.04 13.37
CA ARG A 31 11.57 1.17 14.52
C ARG A 31 10.86 1.21 15.87
N ALA A 32 9.57 1.50 15.89
CA ALA A 32 8.77 1.54 17.12
C ALA A 32 8.05 0.21 17.40
N LEU A 33 8.09 -0.75 16.46
CA LEU A 33 7.58 -2.09 16.71
C LEU A 33 8.39 -2.76 17.83
N PRO A 34 7.76 -3.64 18.62
CA PRO A 34 8.49 -4.49 19.56
C PRO A 34 9.48 -5.40 18.82
N SER A 35 10.28 -6.16 19.57
CA SER A 35 11.07 -7.23 18.96
C SER A 35 10.14 -8.23 18.27
N LEU A 36 10.39 -8.47 16.99
CA LEU A 36 9.64 -9.41 16.15
C LEU A 36 10.58 -10.51 15.66
N ASP A 37 10.05 -11.72 15.50
CA ASP A 37 10.74 -12.83 14.87
C ASP A 37 10.81 -12.63 13.35
N ALA A 38 11.75 -13.29 12.67
CA ALA A 38 12.02 -13.08 11.25
C ALA A 38 10.79 -13.28 10.34
N ASP A 39 9.94 -14.25 10.71
CA ASP A 39 8.76 -14.68 9.95
C ASP A 39 7.46 -14.04 10.43
N ASP A 40 7.52 -13.12 11.41
CA ASP A 40 6.34 -12.37 11.84
C ASP A 40 5.75 -11.57 10.68
N VAL A 41 4.42 -11.57 10.59
CA VAL A 41 3.72 -10.88 9.52
C VAL A 41 3.53 -9.42 9.86
N VAL A 42 4.06 -8.54 9.01
CA VAL A 42 3.87 -7.09 9.10
C VAL A 42 3.02 -6.62 7.93
N LEU A 43 1.96 -5.87 8.23
CA LEU A 43 1.11 -5.23 7.23
C LEU A 43 1.33 -3.72 7.24
N VAL A 44 1.66 -3.14 6.10
CA VAL A 44 1.74 -1.68 5.91
C VAL A 44 0.48 -1.20 5.19
N HIS A 45 -0.31 -0.35 5.85
CA HIS A 45 -1.59 0.12 5.34
C HIS A 45 -1.66 1.64 5.26
N ASP A 46 -2.26 2.15 4.18
CA ASP A 46 -2.48 3.58 4.01
C ASP A 46 -3.73 3.97 4.80
N ALA A 47 -3.59 4.89 5.76
CA ALA A 47 -4.73 5.43 6.52
C ALA A 47 -5.82 6.06 5.62
N ALA A 48 -5.46 6.46 4.39
CA ALA A 48 -6.38 6.99 3.39
C ALA A 48 -7.30 5.92 2.73
N ARG A 49 -7.23 4.65 3.14
CA ARG A 49 -8.11 3.56 2.67
C ARG A 49 -9.03 3.04 3.78
N PRO A 50 -9.91 3.87 4.36
CA PRO A 50 -10.64 3.56 5.59
C PRO A 50 -11.68 2.43 5.45
N LEU A 51 -12.04 2.03 4.23
CA LEU A 51 -13.09 1.05 3.96
C LEU A 51 -12.55 -0.30 3.48
N THR A 52 -11.24 -0.53 3.64
CA THR A 52 -10.61 -1.79 3.25
C THR A 52 -11.28 -2.97 3.96
N PRO A 53 -11.87 -3.93 3.24
CA PRO A 53 -12.61 -5.01 3.88
C PRO A 53 -11.71 -5.94 4.71
N PRO A 54 -12.14 -6.38 5.90
CA PRO A 54 -11.35 -7.30 6.73
C PRO A 54 -10.95 -8.60 6.02
N ALA A 55 -11.79 -9.07 5.09
CA ALA A 55 -11.48 -10.25 4.29
C ALA A 55 -10.27 -10.05 3.36
N MET A 56 -10.08 -8.84 2.82
CA MET A 56 -8.90 -8.50 2.00
C MET A 56 -7.64 -8.45 2.85
N ILE A 57 -7.72 -7.86 4.06
CA ILE A 57 -6.60 -7.84 5.01
C ILE A 57 -6.18 -9.27 5.37
N ARG A 58 -7.14 -10.16 5.66
CA ARG A 58 -6.89 -11.57 5.94
C ARG A 58 -6.23 -12.28 4.75
N ARG A 59 -6.71 -12.09 3.52
CA ARG A 59 -6.08 -12.68 2.32
C ARG A 59 -4.61 -12.33 2.20
N VAL A 60 -4.24 -11.07 2.43
CA VAL A 60 -2.83 -10.63 2.39
C VAL A 60 -2.03 -11.32 3.49
N ALA A 61 -2.50 -11.27 4.74
CA ALA A 61 -1.80 -11.88 5.87
C ALA A 61 -1.65 -13.40 5.72
N ASP A 62 -2.70 -14.10 5.27
CA ASP A 62 -2.71 -15.55 5.11
C ASP A 62 -1.79 -16.00 3.99
N ALA A 63 -1.65 -15.21 2.91
CA ALA A 63 -0.68 -15.47 1.85
C ALA A 63 0.77 -15.35 2.37
N VAL A 64 1.07 -14.35 3.20
CA VAL A 64 2.39 -14.25 3.85
C VAL A 64 2.65 -15.46 4.76
N ARG A 65 1.68 -15.82 5.61
CA ARG A 65 1.76 -17.01 6.48
C ARG A 65 1.91 -18.33 5.71
N SER A 66 1.48 -18.36 4.45
CA SER A 66 1.60 -19.52 3.58
C SER A 66 2.96 -19.62 2.87
N GLY A 67 3.90 -18.71 3.18
CA GLY A 67 5.29 -18.75 2.69
C GLY A 67 5.65 -17.70 1.66
N CYS A 68 4.79 -16.72 1.38
CA CYS A 68 5.16 -15.59 0.53
C CYS A 68 5.86 -14.49 1.34
N ASP A 69 7.09 -14.11 0.98
CA ASP A 69 7.83 -13.05 1.69
C ASP A 69 7.21 -11.66 1.57
N ALA A 70 6.54 -11.39 0.44
CA ALA A 70 5.89 -10.12 0.16
C ALA A 70 4.62 -10.34 -0.67
N VAL A 71 3.53 -9.70 -0.27
CA VAL A 71 2.20 -9.84 -0.86
C VAL A 71 1.52 -8.48 -0.98
N ILE A 72 1.02 -8.16 -2.17
CA ILE A 72 0.21 -6.96 -2.42
C ILE A 72 -1.18 -7.33 -2.96
N PRO A 73 -2.25 -6.67 -2.50
CA PRO A 73 -3.55 -6.80 -3.11
C PRO A 73 -3.64 -5.90 -4.35
N VAL A 74 -4.20 -6.44 -5.43
CA VAL A 74 -4.31 -5.72 -6.70
C VAL A 74 -5.72 -5.80 -7.29
N VAL A 75 -6.11 -4.76 -8.02
CA VAL A 75 -7.34 -4.75 -8.84
C VAL A 75 -6.99 -4.54 -10.31
N PRO A 76 -7.73 -5.14 -11.27
CA PRO A 76 -7.47 -4.93 -12.69
C PRO A 76 -7.57 -3.45 -13.07
N VAL A 77 -6.72 -3.01 -14.01
CA VAL A 77 -6.88 -1.68 -14.60
C VAL A 77 -8.04 -1.70 -15.59
N THR A 78 -9.04 -0.83 -15.36
CA THR A 78 -10.24 -0.75 -16.21
C THR A 78 -10.01 0.09 -17.46
N ASP A 79 -9.29 1.20 -17.30
CA ASP A 79 -9.03 2.16 -18.35
C ASP A 79 -7.94 1.69 -19.31
N THR A 80 -7.94 2.22 -20.53
CA THR A 80 -6.83 1.98 -21.45
C THR A 80 -5.64 2.83 -21.05
N VAL A 81 -4.51 2.21 -20.74
CA VAL A 81 -3.28 2.91 -20.33
C VAL A 81 -2.39 3.20 -21.55
N LYS A 82 -1.96 4.45 -21.67
CA LYS A 82 -1.02 4.91 -22.71
C LYS A 82 0.29 5.34 -22.07
N VAL A 83 1.40 5.04 -22.73
CA VAL A 83 2.67 5.73 -22.47
C VAL A 83 2.65 7.01 -23.31
N VAL A 84 2.91 8.15 -22.67
CA VAL A 84 2.82 9.48 -23.31
C VAL A 84 4.11 10.27 -23.11
N VAL A 85 4.54 10.98 -24.14
CA VAL A 85 5.68 11.91 -24.10
C VAL A 85 5.14 13.34 -23.98
N PRO A 86 5.50 14.10 -22.93
CA PRO A 86 5.06 15.49 -22.79
C PRO A 86 5.60 16.38 -23.93
N LEU A 87 4.77 17.32 -24.40
CA LEU A 87 5.10 18.33 -25.39
C LEU A 87 4.89 19.74 -24.81
N ALA A 88 5.39 20.76 -25.51
CA ALA A 88 5.13 22.15 -25.16
C ALA A 88 3.63 22.48 -25.19
N GLY A 89 3.20 23.44 -24.37
CA GLY A 89 1.81 23.89 -24.30
C GLY A 89 0.85 22.90 -23.61
N GLY A 90 1.36 21.93 -22.85
CA GLY A 90 0.54 20.97 -22.10
C GLY A 90 -0.04 19.83 -22.95
N LEU A 91 0.39 19.71 -24.21
CA LEU A 91 0.06 18.58 -25.06
C LEU A 91 0.93 17.36 -24.71
N GLY A 92 0.49 16.17 -25.09
CA GLY A 92 1.26 14.94 -24.99
C GLY A 92 1.11 14.10 -26.25
N LEU A 93 2.20 13.46 -26.67
CA LEU A 93 2.22 12.51 -27.77
C LEU A 93 2.06 11.09 -27.23
N VAL A 94 1.10 10.31 -27.75
CA VAL A 94 0.98 8.89 -27.39
C VAL A 94 2.13 8.12 -28.05
N GLU A 95 2.95 7.45 -27.24
CA GLU A 95 4.03 6.59 -27.71
C GLU A 95 3.52 5.18 -28.01
N ARG A 96 2.82 4.58 -27.04
CA ARG A 96 2.22 3.24 -27.18
C ARG A 96 1.06 3.03 -26.23
N THR A 97 0.28 1.99 -26.52
CA THR A 97 -0.78 1.47 -25.65
C THR A 97 -0.26 0.25 -24.92
N LEU A 98 -0.44 0.18 -23.61
CA LEU A 98 -0.07 -1.00 -22.83
C LEU A 98 -1.18 -2.05 -22.89
N ASP A 99 -0.82 -3.33 -22.88
CA ASP A 99 -1.79 -4.40 -22.71
C ASP A 99 -2.29 -4.45 -21.27
N ARG A 100 -3.50 -3.93 -21.06
CA ARG A 100 -4.14 -3.88 -19.73
C ARG A 100 -4.33 -5.25 -19.08
N SER A 101 -4.33 -6.35 -19.84
CA SER A 101 -4.47 -7.70 -19.27
C SER A 101 -3.31 -8.08 -18.34
N SER A 102 -2.16 -7.44 -18.56
CA SER A 102 -0.94 -7.58 -17.76
C SER A 102 -0.79 -6.51 -16.67
N LEU A 103 -1.74 -5.58 -16.54
CA LEU A 103 -1.66 -4.44 -15.62
C LEU A 103 -2.65 -4.56 -14.46
N ALA A 104 -2.19 -4.17 -13.28
CA ALA A 104 -3.03 -4.08 -12.10
C ALA A 104 -2.70 -2.83 -11.28
N ALA A 105 -3.72 -2.25 -10.66
CA ALA A 105 -3.56 -1.16 -9.70
C ALA A 105 -3.35 -1.74 -8.30
N VAL A 106 -2.25 -1.36 -7.67
CA VAL A 106 -1.86 -1.82 -6.34
C VAL A 106 -2.69 -1.13 -5.25
N GLN A 107 -3.10 -1.90 -4.26
CA GLN A 107 -3.78 -1.44 -3.06
C GLN A 107 -2.94 -1.75 -1.82
N THR A 108 -3.38 -1.26 -0.67
CA THR A 108 -2.83 -1.66 0.64
C THR A 108 -3.97 -2.26 1.49
N PRO A 109 -3.69 -3.12 2.49
CA PRO A 109 -2.39 -3.38 3.10
C PRO A 109 -1.43 -4.15 2.20
N GLN A 110 -0.15 -3.81 2.23
CA GLN A 110 0.92 -4.65 1.71
C GLN A 110 1.44 -5.51 2.87
N GLY A 111 1.62 -6.81 2.66
CA GLY A 111 2.03 -7.75 3.69
C GLY A 111 3.41 -8.32 3.43
N PHE A 112 4.19 -8.50 4.49
CA PHE A 112 5.58 -8.96 4.41
C PHE A 112 5.95 -9.83 5.60
N THR A 113 6.93 -10.71 5.42
CA THR A 113 7.71 -11.22 6.55
C THR A 113 8.55 -10.08 7.14
N TRP A 114 8.71 -10.05 8.46
CA TRP A 114 9.42 -8.98 9.15
C TRP A 114 10.84 -8.79 8.62
N HIS A 115 11.59 -9.89 8.44
CA HIS A 115 12.96 -9.80 7.96
C HIS A 115 13.03 -9.14 6.56
N THR A 116 12.13 -9.54 5.65
CA THR A 116 12.05 -9.00 4.28
C THR A 116 11.79 -7.50 4.31
N LEU A 117 10.77 -7.06 5.06
CA LEU A 117 10.41 -5.65 5.13
C LEU A 117 11.53 -4.81 5.75
N ARG A 118 12.11 -5.29 6.85
CA ARG A 118 13.21 -4.61 7.54
C ARG A 118 14.42 -4.44 6.63
N ASP A 119 14.82 -5.49 5.93
CA ASP A 119 16.00 -5.48 5.07
C ASP A 119 15.76 -4.60 3.83
N ALA A 120 14.54 -4.62 3.26
CA ALA A 120 14.12 -3.72 2.18
C ALA A 120 14.19 -2.24 2.58
N HIS A 121 13.68 -1.88 3.77
CA HIS A 121 13.80 -0.50 4.27
C HIS A 121 15.25 -0.10 4.55
N ARG A 122 16.07 -1.00 5.09
CA ARG A 122 17.50 -0.74 5.34
C ARG A 122 18.26 -0.48 4.05
N ALA A 123 18.05 -1.30 3.02
CA ALA A 123 18.67 -1.12 1.72
C ALA A 123 18.16 0.13 1.01
N GLY A 124 16.86 0.41 1.07
CA GLY A 124 16.25 1.60 0.50
C GLY A 124 16.77 2.90 1.13
N ALA A 125 16.99 2.92 2.44
CA ALA A 125 17.56 4.08 3.12
C ALA A 125 18.97 4.44 2.62
N ALA A 126 19.77 3.44 2.24
CA ALA A 126 21.09 3.66 1.65
C ALA A 126 21.02 4.24 0.21
N ARG A 127 19.90 4.06 -0.48
CA ARG A 127 19.66 4.52 -1.86
C ARG A 127 18.85 5.82 -1.95
N ALA A 128 18.37 6.35 -0.83
CA ALA A 128 17.46 7.51 -0.77
C ALA A 128 18.06 8.83 -1.32
N ALA A 129 19.34 8.86 -1.67
CA ALA A 129 19.98 9.98 -2.36
C ALA A 129 19.78 9.97 -3.89
N ASP A 130 19.22 8.88 -4.45
CA ASP A 130 18.92 8.73 -5.88
C ASP A 130 17.41 8.74 -6.09
N GLU A 131 16.88 9.90 -6.50
CA GLU A 131 15.45 10.10 -6.75
C GLU A 131 14.89 9.19 -7.87
N GLY A 132 15.74 8.75 -8.80
CA GLY A 132 15.35 7.82 -9.88
C GLY A 132 15.11 6.39 -9.41
N ALA A 133 15.63 6.04 -8.23
CA ALA A 133 15.52 4.72 -7.61
C ALA A 133 14.51 4.68 -6.44
N ALA A 134 13.79 5.78 -6.18
CA ALA A 134 12.85 5.86 -5.08
C ALA A 134 11.62 4.95 -5.33
N ALA A 135 11.47 3.93 -4.49
CA ALA A 135 10.28 3.08 -4.52
C ALA A 135 9.03 3.89 -4.16
N THR A 136 7.95 3.68 -4.91
CA THR A 136 6.68 4.39 -4.71
C THR A 136 5.83 3.80 -3.58
N ASP A 137 6.11 2.56 -3.20
CA ASP A 137 5.53 1.83 -2.08
C ASP A 137 6.55 0.87 -1.44
N ASP A 138 6.12 0.10 -0.42
CA ASP A 138 7.04 -0.78 0.33
C ASP A 138 7.36 -2.06 -0.46
N ALA A 139 6.44 -2.51 -1.31
CA ALA A 139 6.67 -3.61 -2.25
C ALA A 139 7.79 -3.28 -3.26
N GLY A 140 7.85 -2.05 -3.77
CA GLY A 140 8.94 -1.60 -4.64
C GLY A 140 10.32 -1.66 -3.99
N LEU A 141 10.42 -1.49 -2.67
CA LEU A 141 11.67 -1.69 -1.95
C LEU A 141 12.09 -3.15 -1.92
N VAL A 142 11.13 -4.06 -1.81
CA VAL A 142 11.34 -5.51 -1.86
C VAL A 142 11.74 -5.96 -3.27
N GLU A 143 11.07 -5.45 -4.30
CA GLU A 143 11.44 -5.69 -5.70
C GLU A 143 12.89 -5.26 -5.99
N ALA A 144 13.32 -4.12 -5.43
CA ALA A 144 14.68 -3.63 -5.55
C ALA A 144 15.75 -4.49 -4.83
N LEU A 145 15.34 -5.50 -4.05
CA LEU A 145 16.20 -6.55 -3.52
C LEU A 145 16.21 -7.82 -4.38
N GLY A 146 15.42 -7.87 -5.45
CA GLY A 146 15.23 -9.07 -6.27
C GLY A 146 14.34 -10.13 -5.62
N ILE A 147 13.63 -9.76 -4.54
CA ILE A 147 12.68 -10.65 -3.85
C ILE A 147 11.35 -10.61 -4.59
N ALA A 148 10.72 -11.77 -4.77
CA ALA A 148 9.46 -11.89 -5.47
C ALA A 148 8.30 -11.30 -4.65
N VAL A 149 7.54 -10.38 -5.26
CA VAL A 149 6.29 -9.86 -4.71
C VAL A 149 5.12 -10.60 -5.34
N HIS A 150 4.34 -11.27 -4.51
CA HIS A 150 3.15 -12.01 -4.93
C HIS A 150 1.92 -11.10 -4.86
N THR A 151 0.87 -11.47 -5.61
CA THR A 151 -0.38 -10.72 -5.60
C THR A 151 -1.54 -11.56 -5.07
N VAL A 152 -2.50 -10.88 -4.44
CA VAL A 152 -3.82 -11.44 -4.13
C VAL A 152 -4.91 -10.52 -4.69
N ALA A 153 -6.12 -11.03 -4.83
CA ALA A 153 -7.26 -10.22 -5.23
C ALA A 153 -7.51 -9.08 -4.23
N GLY A 154 -7.47 -7.84 -4.70
CA GLY A 154 -7.86 -6.64 -3.96
C GLY A 154 -9.38 -6.48 -3.87
N ASP A 155 -9.82 -5.27 -3.54
CA ASP A 155 -11.24 -4.95 -3.40
C ASP A 155 -11.50 -3.48 -3.80
N PRO A 156 -12.46 -3.18 -4.69
CA PRO A 156 -12.81 -1.80 -5.04
C PRO A 156 -13.20 -0.92 -3.83
N ALA A 157 -13.69 -1.51 -2.73
CA ALA A 157 -13.97 -0.79 -1.50
C ALA A 157 -12.71 -0.25 -0.81
N ALA A 158 -11.53 -0.83 -1.07
CA ALA A 158 -10.24 -0.35 -0.58
C ALA A 158 -9.71 0.88 -1.36
N LEU A 159 -10.61 1.74 -1.84
CA LEU A 159 -10.27 2.96 -2.56
C LEU A 159 -9.42 3.88 -1.68
N LYS A 160 -8.41 4.52 -2.29
CA LYS A 160 -7.61 5.53 -1.60
C LYS A 160 -8.28 6.88 -1.76
N ILE A 161 -8.57 7.55 -0.65
CA ILE A 161 -9.06 8.92 -0.67
C ILE A 161 -7.88 9.84 -1.00
N THR A 162 -7.88 10.38 -2.21
CA THR A 162 -6.83 11.28 -2.73
C THR A 162 -7.38 12.62 -3.19
N ARG A 163 -8.67 12.66 -3.53
CA ARG A 163 -9.39 13.81 -4.07
C ARG A 163 -10.70 14.01 -3.30
N PRO A 164 -11.27 15.24 -3.31
CA PRO A 164 -12.56 15.50 -2.67
C PRO A 164 -13.69 14.57 -3.14
N ALA A 165 -13.71 14.20 -4.42
CA ALA A 165 -14.71 13.27 -4.96
C ALA A 165 -14.61 11.85 -4.36
N ASP A 166 -13.40 11.40 -4.03
CA ASP A 166 -13.19 10.08 -3.41
C ASP A 166 -13.84 10.02 -2.02
N LEU A 167 -13.86 11.14 -1.30
CA LEU A 167 -14.51 11.23 0.02
C LEU A 167 -16.02 11.03 -0.09
N VAL A 168 -16.67 11.64 -1.09
CA VAL A 168 -18.12 11.47 -1.32
C VAL A 168 -18.46 10.00 -1.58
N VAL A 169 -17.65 9.32 -2.39
CA VAL A 169 -17.81 7.88 -2.65
C VAL A 169 -17.62 7.08 -1.37
N ALA A 170 -16.57 7.36 -0.59
CA ALA A 170 -16.30 6.66 0.66
C ALA A 170 -17.44 6.84 1.67
N GLU A 171 -17.96 8.06 1.86
CA GLU A 171 -19.08 8.33 2.77
C GLU A 171 -20.34 7.57 2.36
N HIS A 172 -20.63 7.51 1.07
CA HIS A 172 -21.76 6.74 0.53
C HIS A 172 -21.60 5.23 0.81
N LEU A 173 -20.43 4.66 0.55
CA LEU A 173 -20.13 3.25 0.82
C LEU A 173 -20.21 2.94 2.32
N ALA A 174 -19.67 3.81 3.17
CA ALA A 174 -19.73 3.67 4.63
C ALA A 174 -21.17 3.71 5.15
N ALA A 175 -22.02 4.59 4.61
CA ALA A 175 -23.43 4.67 4.96
C ALA A 175 -24.18 3.37 4.61
N ARG A 176 -23.93 2.79 3.43
CA ARG A 176 -24.54 1.52 3.01
C ARG A 176 -24.13 0.34 3.87
N ALA A 177 -22.86 0.28 4.29
CA ALA A 177 -22.38 -0.78 5.18
C ALA A 177 -23.10 -0.77 6.54
N ARG A 178 -23.48 0.41 7.04
CA ARG A 178 -24.25 0.56 8.30
C ARG A 178 -25.71 0.15 8.17
N THR A 179 -26.32 0.30 6.99
CA THR A 179 -27.74 0.01 6.78
C THR A 179 -28.00 -1.42 6.32
N GLY A 180 -27.06 -2.06 5.64
CA GLY A 180 -27.16 -3.46 5.16
C GLY A 180 -26.78 -4.53 6.17
N GLY A 181 -26.38 -4.16 7.40
CA GLY A 181 -25.98 -5.07 8.48
C GLY A 181 -27.07 -5.35 9.52
N ARG A 182 -28.36 -5.22 9.16
CA ARG A 182 -29.49 -5.65 10.01
C ARG A 182 -30.06 -6.98 9.55
#